data_AF-A0A7J9XQP7-F1
#
_entry.id   AF-A0A7J9XQP7-F1
#
_cell.length_a   1.000
_cell.length_b   1.000
_cell.length_c   1.000
_cell.angle_alpha   90.00
_cell.angle_beta   90.00
_cell.angle_gamma   90.00
#
_symmetry.space_group_name_H-M   'P 1'
#
loop_
_entity.id
_entity.type
_entity.pdbx_description
1 polymer ?
#
loop_
_entity_poly.entity_id
_entity_poly.type
_entity_poly.pdbx_seq_one_letter_code
_entity_poly.pdbx_strand_id
1 'polypeptide(L)'
;MQTVAPRYPHPRFAEPLPHEYLYAGLTVDPPTHAPVVRSSAKRDRVLDQCRALVREIETIDGVADATVFEAVLIPPLEGVPRFDVTLLTRTTTPDVLAHVQSSDRWQQLGADFVMAARNTRRIGDTERTRSATFLFNHFTADDAAGAVEAWEDLAGWYTAKTGADNSTLLQPTSEAPYAFINYVRLPHGAARFMLAQLSRPSFHTYVRRTLRQHGMVALPLLCKPA
;
A
#
# COMPACT_ATOMS: atom_id res chain seq x y z
N MET A 1 -20.97 13.02 -26.83
CA MET A 1 -20.96 12.25 -25.57
C MET A 1 -21.33 13.18 -24.43
N GLN A 2 -22.45 12.95 -23.75
CA GLN A 2 -22.77 13.68 -22.52
C GLN A 2 -21.90 13.09 -21.40
N THR A 3 -20.99 13.88 -20.86
CA THR A 3 -20.24 13.55 -19.64
C THR A 3 -21.21 13.57 -18.46
N VAL A 4 -21.64 12.38 -18.03
CA VAL A 4 -22.38 12.22 -16.77
C VAL A 4 -21.43 12.64 -15.65
N ALA A 5 -21.82 13.63 -14.84
CA ALA A 5 -21.02 14.07 -13.71
C ALA A 5 -20.78 12.88 -12.75
N PRO A 6 -19.55 12.72 -12.21
CA PRO A 6 -19.26 11.61 -11.32
C PRO A 6 -20.13 11.70 -10.07
N ARG A 7 -20.65 10.55 -9.62
CA ARG A 7 -21.56 10.45 -8.46
C ARG A 7 -20.94 11.04 -7.19
N TYR A 8 -19.62 10.98 -7.07
CA TYR A 8 -18.84 11.61 -6.02
C TYR A 8 -17.80 12.52 -6.66
N PRO A 9 -17.68 13.80 -6.24
CA PRO A 9 -16.67 14.70 -6.78
C PRO A 9 -15.26 14.12 -6.60
N HIS A 10 -14.41 14.28 -7.60
CA HIS A 10 -13.02 13.86 -7.49
C HIS A 10 -12.33 14.69 -6.39
N PRO A 11 -11.43 14.08 -5.60
CA PRO A 11 -10.62 14.84 -4.68
C PRO A 11 -9.66 15.75 -5.45
N ARG A 12 -9.07 16.71 -4.74
CA ARG A 12 -7.95 17.47 -5.29
C ARG A 12 -6.74 16.54 -5.39
N PHE A 13 -6.46 16.07 -6.61
CA PHE A 13 -5.21 15.38 -6.89
C PHE A 13 -4.03 16.33 -6.70
N ALA A 14 -2.95 15.79 -6.15
CA ALA A 14 -1.68 16.47 -6.00
C ALA A 14 -0.68 15.90 -7.01
N GLU A 15 0.37 16.67 -7.30
CA GLU A 15 1.49 16.18 -8.09
C GLU A 15 2.04 14.89 -7.46
N PRO A 16 2.31 13.86 -8.29
CA PRO A 16 3.01 12.67 -7.81
C PRO A 16 4.38 13.03 -7.24
N LEU A 17 4.82 12.24 -6.26
CA LEU A 17 6.12 12.42 -5.66
C LEU A 17 7.22 11.96 -6.63
N PRO A 18 8.30 12.73 -6.82
CA PRO A 18 9.39 12.41 -7.74
C PRO A 18 10.36 11.40 -7.12
N HIS A 19 9.84 10.26 -6.69
CA HIS A 19 10.62 9.21 -6.03
C HIS A 19 10.34 7.86 -6.64
N GLU A 20 11.36 7.01 -6.57
CA GLU A 20 11.24 5.58 -6.79
C GLU A 20 10.99 4.89 -5.45
N TYR A 21 10.31 3.75 -5.50
CA TYR A 21 9.89 2.99 -4.33
C TYR A 21 10.29 1.53 -4.49
N LEU A 22 10.89 0.96 -3.45
CA LEU A 22 11.09 -0.47 -3.30
C LEU A 22 10.13 -0.96 -2.22
N TYR A 23 9.10 -1.69 -2.64
CA TYR A 23 8.17 -2.36 -1.75
C TYR A 23 8.61 -3.82 -1.56
N ALA A 24 8.78 -4.26 -0.33
CA ALA A 24 9.09 -5.65 -0.01
C ALA A 24 8.15 -6.22 1.05
N GLY A 25 7.76 -7.48 0.89
CA GLY A 25 6.89 -8.20 1.82
C GLY A 25 7.57 -9.47 2.35
N LEU A 26 7.41 -9.73 3.65
CA LEU A 26 7.84 -10.97 4.29
C LEU A 26 6.68 -11.63 5.03
N THR A 27 6.65 -12.96 4.97
CA THR A 27 5.66 -13.87 5.53
C THR A 27 6.32 -14.68 6.65
N VAL A 28 6.35 -14.10 7.85
CA VAL A 28 7.10 -14.63 8.99
C VAL A 28 6.23 -15.54 9.85
N ASP A 29 5.13 -15.00 10.38
CA ASP A 29 4.17 -15.70 11.24
C ASP A 29 2.74 -15.09 11.13
N PRO A 30 2.14 -15.07 9.92
CA PRO A 30 0.86 -14.41 9.70
C PRO A 30 -0.29 -15.29 10.20
N PRO A 31 -1.42 -14.70 10.66
CA PRO A 31 -2.52 -15.47 11.24
C PRO A 31 -3.14 -16.42 10.20
N THR A 32 -3.48 -17.65 10.61
CA THR A 32 -4.02 -18.66 9.68
C THR A 32 -5.50 -18.45 9.36
N HIS A 33 -6.30 -18.06 10.36
CA HIS A 33 -7.77 -17.98 10.24
C HIS A 33 -8.37 -16.66 10.75
N ALA A 34 -7.66 -15.95 11.62
CA ALA A 34 -8.15 -14.70 12.20
C ALA A 34 -7.63 -13.50 11.39
N PRO A 35 -8.41 -12.42 11.24
CA PRO A 35 -7.93 -11.24 10.54
C PRO A 35 -6.88 -10.45 11.32
N VAL A 36 -6.89 -10.55 12.65
CA VAL A 36 -6.00 -9.78 13.52
C VAL A 36 -4.66 -10.49 13.66
N VAL A 37 -3.59 -9.75 13.42
CA VAL A 37 -2.21 -10.24 13.56
C VAL A 37 -1.77 -10.03 15.02
N ARG A 38 -1.41 -11.11 15.72
CA ARG A 38 -0.90 -11.07 17.10
C ARG A 38 0.62 -10.95 17.12
N SER A 39 1.21 -10.49 18.22
CA SER A 39 2.67 -10.49 18.38
C SER A 39 3.25 -11.92 18.34
N SER A 40 4.49 -12.03 17.88
CA SER A 40 5.21 -13.30 17.77
C SER A 40 6.70 -13.05 17.93
N ALA A 41 7.36 -13.83 18.78
CA ALA A 41 8.82 -13.72 18.98
C ALA A 41 9.62 -14.02 17.70
N LYS A 42 9.04 -14.77 16.74
CA LYS A 42 9.65 -14.96 15.42
C LYS A 42 9.56 -13.67 14.61
N ARG A 43 8.38 -13.03 14.57
CA ARG A 43 8.18 -11.76 13.88
C ARG A 43 9.00 -10.64 14.50
N ASP A 44 9.05 -10.54 15.83
CA ASP A 44 9.79 -9.49 16.54
C ASP A 44 11.29 -9.51 16.18
N ARG A 45 11.89 -10.71 16.06
CA ARG A 45 13.28 -10.86 15.60
C ARG A 45 13.49 -10.39 14.16
N VAL A 46 12.56 -10.70 13.26
CA VAL A 46 12.63 -10.23 11.86
C VAL A 46 12.44 -8.71 11.80
N LEU A 47 11.54 -8.15 12.60
CA LEU A 47 11.36 -6.70 12.70
C LEU A 47 12.63 -6.00 13.19
N ASP A 48 13.35 -6.57 14.18
CA ASP A 48 14.64 -6.06 14.63
C ASP A 48 15.69 -6.05 13.51
N GLN A 49 15.76 -7.14 12.74
CA GLN A 49 16.65 -7.25 11.58
C GLN A 49 16.30 -6.21 10.50
N CYS A 50 15.01 -6.06 10.19
CA CYS A 50 14.53 -5.06 9.23
C CYS A 50 14.83 -3.63 9.70
N ARG A 51 14.67 -3.34 11.00
CA ARG A 51 15.00 -2.02 11.56
C ARG A 51 16.50 -1.73 11.47
N ALA A 52 17.36 -2.73 11.69
CA ALA A 52 18.80 -2.58 11.51
C ALA A 52 19.14 -2.33 10.03
N LEU A 53 18.53 -3.08 9.11
CA LEU A 53 18.68 -2.91 7.67
C LEU A 53 18.25 -1.51 7.21
N VAL A 54 17.09 -1.03 7.65
CA VAL A 54 16.59 0.31 7.33
C VAL A 54 17.58 1.40 7.75
N ARG A 55 18.10 1.33 8.99
CA ARG A 55 19.11 2.30 9.45
C ARG A 55 20.37 2.32 8.60
N GLU A 56 20.77 1.18 8.04
CA GLU A 56 21.93 1.09 7.15
C GLU A 56 21.60 1.66 5.77
N ILE A 57 20.44 1.31 5.21
CA ILE A 57 19.97 1.81 3.91
C ILE A 57 19.81 3.33 3.93
N GLU A 58 19.34 3.91 5.03
CA GLU A 58 19.22 5.36 5.18
C GLU A 58 20.56 6.12 5.15
N THR A 59 21.70 5.42 5.28
CA THR A 59 23.02 6.04 5.11
C THR A 59 23.48 6.14 3.65
N ILE A 60 22.77 5.48 2.73
CA ILE A 60 23.07 5.50 1.30
C ILE A 60 22.60 6.84 0.71
N ASP A 61 23.50 7.54 0.03
CA ASP A 61 23.16 8.80 -0.64
C ASP A 61 22.06 8.58 -1.70
N GLY A 62 21.08 9.47 -1.72
CA GLY A 62 19.88 9.35 -2.56
C GLY A 62 18.76 8.47 -2.00
N VAL A 63 18.93 7.82 -0.83
CA VAL A 63 17.79 7.25 -0.09
C VAL A 63 17.08 8.37 0.65
N ALA A 64 15.81 8.59 0.34
CA ALA A 64 15.00 9.63 0.95
C ALA A 64 14.36 9.19 2.27
N ASP A 65 14.01 7.91 2.39
CA ASP A 65 13.40 7.30 3.57
C ASP A 65 13.36 5.77 3.41
N ALA A 66 13.40 5.03 4.52
CA ALA A 66 13.02 3.63 4.53
C ALA A 66 12.22 3.32 5.80
N THR A 67 11.09 2.62 5.66
CA THR A 67 10.21 2.31 6.80
C THR A 67 9.87 0.84 6.84
N VAL A 68 9.98 0.24 8.03
CA VAL A 68 9.46 -1.10 8.32
C VAL A 68 8.05 -0.96 8.89
N PHE A 69 7.14 -1.78 8.39
CA PHE A 69 5.78 -1.89 8.86
C PHE A 69 5.52 -3.31 9.37
N GLU A 70 4.78 -3.42 10.46
CA GLU A 70 4.18 -4.68 10.90
C GLU A 70 2.69 -4.69 10.59
N ALA A 71 2.19 -5.81 10.06
CA ALA A 71 0.77 -5.97 9.82
C ALA A 71 0.02 -6.06 11.15
N VAL A 72 -1.12 -5.38 11.21
CA VAL A 72 -2.07 -5.44 12.34
C VAL A 72 -3.37 -6.12 11.94
N LEU A 73 -3.71 -6.10 10.65
CA LEU A 73 -4.92 -6.75 10.14
C LEU A 73 -4.70 -7.22 8.69
N ILE A 74 -4.93 -8.51 8.46
CA ILE A 74 -4.95 -9.17 7.15
C ILE A 74 -6.36 -9.76 6.95
N PRO A 75 -7.24 -9.13 6.14
CA PRO A 75 -8.58 -9.67 5.92
C PRO A 75 -8.55 -11.07 5.31
N PRO A 76 -9.48 -11.98 5.68
CA PRO A 76 -9.50 -13.35 5.19
C PRO A 76 -10.12 -13.41 3.79
N LEU A 77 -9.45 -12.77 2.83
CA LEU A 77 -9.84 -12.71 1.43
C LEU A 77 -8.92 -13.63 0.63
N GLU A 78 -9.48 -14.34 -0.33
CA GLU A 78 -8.70 -15.14 -1.27
C GLU A 78 -7.74 -14.24 -2.05
N GLY A 79 -6.50 -14.70 -2.23
CA GLY A 79 -5.45 -13.97 -2.95
C GLY A 79 -4.79 -12.82 -2.19
N VAL A 80 -5.23 -12.49 -0.96
CA VAL A 80 -4.59 -11.41 -0.19
C VAL A 80 -3.12 -11.76 0.11
N PRO A 81 -2.18 -10.82 -0.08
CA PRO A 81 -0.81 -11.07 0.35
C PRO A 81 -0.77 -11.27 1.86
N ARG A 82 -0.03 -12.28 2.29
CA ARG A 82 0.10 -12.67 3.69
C ARG A 82 1.30 -12.04 4.40
N PHE A 83 1.81 -10.93 3.88
CA PHE A 83 2.97 -10.25 4.45
C PHE A 83 2.60 -9.69 5.82
N ASP A 84 3.21 -10.20 6.89
CA ASP A 84 3.07 -9.67 8.24
C ASP A 84 4.21 -8.70 8.62
N VAL A 85 5.24 -8.62 7.77
CA VAL A 85 6.25 -7.56 7.76
C VAL A 85 6.36 -6.98 6.35
N THR A 86 6.46 -5.66 6.25
CA THR A 86 6.60 -4.95 4.97
C THR A 86 7.68 -3.89 5.09
N LEU A 87 8.48 -3.69 4.05
CA LEU A 87 9.42 -2.58 3.95
C LEU A 87 9.01 -1.69 2.78
N LEU A 88 9.05 -0.38 2.99
CA LEU A 88 8.92 0.60 1.93
C LEU A 88 10.15 1.51 1.96
N THR A 89 10.99 1.38 0.95
CA THR A 89 12.15 2.26 0.75
C THR A 89 11.83 3.23 -0.37
N ARG A 90 12.26 4.48 -0.21
CA ARG A 90 12.05 5.56 -1.17
C ARG A 90 13.39 6.16 -1.57
N THR A 91 13.65 6.27 -2.85
CA THR A 91 14.91 6.78 -3.39
C THR A 91 14.66 7.92 -4.37
N THR A 92 15.72 8.67 -4.66
CA THR A 92 15.68 9.78 -5.64
C THR A 92 15.72 9.28 -7.09
N THR A 93 16.33 8.13 -7.35
CA THR A 93 16.49 7.57 -8.70
C THR A 93 16.36 6.04 -8.72
N PRO A 94 16.12 5.45 -9.92
CA PRO A 94 16.12 3.99 -10.09
C PRO A 94 17.48 3.35 -9.80
N ASP A 95 18.58 4.04 -10.10
CA ASP A 95 19.93 3.53 -9.85
C ASP A 95 20.22 3.37 -8.36
N VAL A 96 19.77 4.31 -7.53
CA VAL A 96 19.88 4.19 -6.07
C VAL A 96 19.02 3.03 -5.57
N LEU A 97 17.83 2.84 -6.14
CA LEU A 97 16.97 1.70 -5.80
C LEU A 97 17.65 0.36 -6.13
N ALA A 98 18.28 0.25 -7.31
CA ALA A 98 19.05 -0.92 -7.71
C ALA A 98 20.28 -1.13 -6.81
N HIS A 99 20.93 -0.06 -6.37
CA HIS A 99 22.04 -0.13 -5.42
C HIS A 99 21.60 -0.67 -4.05
N VAL A 100 20.47 -0.17 -3.51
CA VAL A 100 19.87 -0.71 -2.28
C VAL A 100 19.58 -2.20 -2.45
N GLN A 101 18.91 -2.56 -3.54
CA GLN A 101 18.50 -3.94 -3.80
C GLN A 101 19.70 -4.89 -3.97
N SER A 102 20.83 -4.41 -4.50
CA SER A 102 22.03 -5.24 -4.71
C SER A 102 22.94 -5.37 -3.48
N SER A 103 22.66 -4.64 -2.40
CA SER A 103 23.43 -4.75 -1.16
C SER A 103 23.29 -6.14 -0.51
N ASP A 104 24.39 -6.69 0.02
CA ASP A 104 24.41 -8.01 0.67
C ASP A 104 23.36 -8.12 1.78
N ARG A 105 23.22 -7.05 2.57
CA ARG A 105 22.25 -6.96 3.68
C ARG A 105 20.81 -7.01 3.19
N TRP A 106 20.49 -6.36 2.07
CA TRP A 106 19.16 -6.47 1.47
C TRP A 106 18.90 -7.87 0.91
N GLN A 107 19.89 -8.47 0.25
CA GLN A 107 19.76 -9.84 -0.29
C GLN A 107 19.56 -10.88 0.82
N GLN A 108 20.23 -10.71 1.96
CA GLN A 108 20.07 -11.56 3.14
C GLN A 108 18.69 -11.47 3.80
N LEU A 109 17.91 -10.41 3.53
CA LEU A 109 16.55 -10.27 4.05
C LEU A 109 15.64 -11.41 3.61
N GLY A 110 15.86 -11.96 2.40
CA GLY A 110 15.08 -13.08 1.87
C GLY A 110 13.60 -12.74 1.73
N ALA A 111 13.25 -11.55 1.24
CA ALA A 111 11.87 -11.13 1.08
C ALA A 111 11.09 -12.06 0.13
N ASP A 112 9.86 -12.42 0.50
CA ASP A 112 8.99 -13.28 -0.31
C ASP A 112 8.46 -12.57 -1.55
N PHE A 113 8.41 -11.23 -1.49
CA PHE A 113 7.97 -10.38 -2.58
C PHE A 113 8.76 -9.09 -2.59
N VAL A 114 9.15 -8.65 -3.79
CA VAL A 114 9.82 -7.38 -4.02
C VAL A 114 9.23 -6.74 -5.28
N MET A 115 8.97 -5.43 -5.21
CA MET A 115 8.41 -4.66 -6.32
C MET A 115 9.03 -3.27 -6.35
N ALA A 116 9.73 -2.97 -7.44
CA ALA A 116 10.10 -1.61 -7.77
C ALA A 116 8.87 -0.88 -8.33
N ALA A 117 8.65 0.36 -7.90
CA ALA A 117 7.48 1.14 -8.24
C ALA A 117 7.77 2.64 -8.26
N ARG A 118 6.89 3.39 -8.93
CA ARG A 118 6.89 4.86 -8.91
C ARG A 118 5.54 5.38 -8.47
N ASN A 119 5.52 6.60 -7.94
CA ASN A 119 4.24 7.25 -7.64
C ASN A 119 3.63 7.84 -8.93
N THR A 120 2.48 7.35 -9.37
CA THR A 120 1.80 7.86 -10.57
C THR A 120 0.57 8.71 -10.27
N ARG A 121 -0.04 8.55 -9.10
CA ARG A 121 -1.18 9.35 -8.63
C ARG A 121 -1.11 9.63 -7.14
N ARG A 122 -1.54 10.81 -6.74
CA ARG A 122 -1.47 11.24 -5.34
C ARG A 122 -2.65 12.10 -4.93
N ILE A 123 -3.08 11.91 -3.68
CA ILE A 123 -3.98 12.79 -2.95
C ILE A 123 -3.27 13.15 -1.64
N GLY A 124 -3.30 14.41 -1.24
CA GLY A 124 -2.77 14.85 0.05
C GLY A 124 -1.35 14.36 0.34
N ASP A 125 -1.02 14.21 1.62
CA ASP A 125 0.30 13.72 2.07
C ASP A 125 0.14 12.53 2.99
N THR A 126 0.45 11.34 2.47
CA THR A 126 0.37 10.04 3.17
C THR A 126 1.34 9.96 4.34
N GLU A 127 2.48 10.65 4.26
CA GLU A 127 3.57 10.52 5.25
C GLU A 127 3.62 11.65 6.28
N ARG A 128 2.70 12.61 6.22
CA ARG A 128 2.56 13.71 7.19
C ARG A 128 2.62 13.26 8.65
N THR A 129 2.14 12.07 8.97
CA THR A 129 2.19 11.52 10.33
C THR A 129 2.49 10.04 10.27
N ARG A 130 3.62 9.63 10.86
CA ARG A 130 4.08 8.25 10.89
C ARG A 130 3.46 7.43 12.02
N SER A 131 2.92 8.06 13.07
CA SER A 131 2.25 7.38 14.19
C SER A 131 0.80 6.97 13.87
N ALA A 132 0.57 6.41 12.69
CA ALA A 132 -0.75 6.03 12.20
C ALA A 132 -0.80 4.57 11.73
N THR A 133 -2.02 4.09 11.46
CA THR A 133 -2.21 2.87 10.68
C THR A 133 -2.22 3.21 9.20
N PHE A 134 -1.60 2.38 8.40
CA PHE A 134 -1.55 2.49 6.96
C PHE A 134 -2.24 1.30 6.31
N LEU A 135 -2.81 1.53 5.13
CA LEU A 135 -3.36 0.52 4.25
C LEU A 135 -2.46 0.44 3.02
N PHE A 136 -1.97 -0.77 2.75
CA PHE A 136 -1.41 -1.17 1.47
C PHE A 136 -2.48 -2.00 0.76
N ASN A 137 -3.28 -1.35 -0.09
CA ASN A 137 -4.32 -2.05 -0.84
C ASN A 137 -3.75 -2.48 -2.19
N HIS A 138 -3.49 -3.77 -2.34
CA HIS A 138 -2.94 -4.32 -3.57
C HIS A 138 -4.09 -4.54 -4.55
N PHE A 139 -4.00 -3.95 -5.73
CA PHE A 139 -5.02 -4.11 -6.75
C PHE A 139 -4.51 -4.99 -7.87
N THR A 140 -5.22 -6.09 -8.14
CA THR A 140 -5.04 -6.87 -9.37
C THR A 140 -6.02 -6.36 -10.42
N ALA A 141 -5.60 -6.35 -11.68
CA ALA A 141 -6.45 -6.09 -12.85
C ALA A 141 -5.70 -6.53 -14.10
N ASP A 142 -6.44 -6.96 -15.13
CA ASP A 142 -5.85 -7.27 -16.44
C ASP A 142 -5.41 -6.00 -17.19
N ASP A 143 -6.14 -4.90 -16.99
CA ASP A 143 -5.82 -3.58 -17.54
C ASP A 143 -5.39 -2.61 -16.43
N ALA A 144 -4.08 -2.39 -16.33
CA ALA A 144 -3.51 -1.49 -15.34
C ALA A 144 -3.91 -0.02 -15.55
N ALA A 145 -4.11 0.42 -16.80
CA ALA A 145 -4.50 1.79 -17.09
C ALA A 145 -5.95 2.05 -16.67
N GLY A 146 -6.87 1.17 -17.09
CA GLY A 146 -8.26 1.21 -16.66
C GLY A 146 -8.43 1.04 -15.14
N ALA A 147 -7.51 0.33 -14.47
CA ALA A 147 -7.51 0.23 -13.02
C ALA A 147 -7.16 1.56 -12.31
N VAL A 148 -6.24 2.35 -12.89
CA VAL A 148 -5.91 3.69 -12.37
C VAL A 148 -7.10 4.64 -12.55
N GLU A 149 -7.78 4.60 -13.69
CA GLU A 149 -9.00 5.40 -13.92
C GLU A 149 -10.10 5.06 -12.90
N ALA A 150 -10.36 3.77 -12.68
CA ALA A 150 -11.30 3.34 -11.65
C ALA A 150 -10.89 3.79 -10.24
N TRP A 151 -9.59 3.80 -9.94
CA TRP A 151 -9.11 4.36 -8.67
C TRP A 151 -9.44 5.85 -8.54
N GLU A 152 -9.26 6.65 -9.59
CA GLU A 152 -9.60 8.08 -9.60
C GLU A 152 -11.10 8.29 -9.33
N ASP A 153 -11.96 7.49 -9.97
CA ASP A 153 -13.42 7.51 -9.80
C ASP A 153 -13.85 7.09 -8.38
N LEU A 154 -13.12 6.16 -7.78
CA LEU A 154 -13.37 5.68 -6.42
C LEU A 154 -12.85 6.65 -5.36
N ALA A 155 -11.81 7.42 -5.66
CA ALA A 155 -11.16 8.30 -4.71
C ALA A 155 -12.12 9.31 -4.09
N GLY A 156 -13.05 9.86 -4.90
CA GLY A 156 -14.09 10.79 -4.43
C GLY A 156 -15.03 10.16 -3.39
N TRP A 157 -15.33 8.87 -3.53
CA TRP A 157 -16.14 8.16 -2.54
C TRP A 157 -15.38 8.00 -1.21
N TYR A 158 -14.11 7.61 -1.26
CA TYR A 158 -13.31 7.40 -0.05
C TYR A 158 -13.07 8.72 0.72
N THR A 159 -12.75 9.80 0.03
CA THR A 159 -12.62 11.12 0.68
C THR A 159 -13.93 11.55 1.34
N ALA A 160 -15.05 11.45 0.63
CA ALA A 160 -16.35 11.87 1.13
C ALA A 160 -16.94 10.95 2.23
N LYS A 161 -16.62 9.65 2.23
CA LYS A 161 -17.30 8.65 3.08
C LYS A 161 -16.45 8.05 4.18
N THR A 162 -15.13 8.00 4.03
CA THR A 162 -14.22 7.46 5.05
C THR A 162 -13.35 8.54 5.67
N GLY A 163 -13.32 9.75 5.12
CA GLY A 163 -12.44 10.82 5.57
C GLY A 163 -10.96 10.57 5.24
N ALA A 164 -10.69 9.68 4.27
CA ALA A 164 -9.33 9.52 3.76
C ALA A 164 -8.96 10.80 3.01
N ASP A 165 -7.90 11.48 3.46
CA ASP A 165 -7.45 12.76 2.91
C ASP A 165 -6.14 12.64 2.13
N ASN A 166 -5.64 11.42 1.99
CA ASN A 166 -4.36 11.10 1.40
C ASN A 166 -4.42 9.78 0.63
N SER A 167 -3.49 9.60 -0.30
CA SER A 167 -3.29 8.38 -1.07
C SER A 167 -2.03 8.52 -1.91
N THR A 168 -1.17 7.51 -1.91
CA THR A 168 -0.01 7.40 -2.79
C THR A 168 -0.13 6.12 -3.60
N LEU A 169 -0.37 6.23 -4.90
CA LEU A 169 -0.50 5.07 -5.79
C LEU A 169 0.90 4.63 -6.26
N LEU A 170 1.32 3.43 -5.83
CA LEU A 170 2.60 2.82 -6.17
C LEU A 170 2.39 1.89 -7.36
N GLN A 171 2.77 2.35 -8.55
CA GLN A 171 2.62 1.56 -9.77
C GLN A 171 3.94 0.86 -10.11
N PRO A 172 3.93 -0.46 -10.39
CA PRO A 172 5.14 -1.20 -10.72
C PRO A 172 5.88 -0.59 -11.91
N THR A 173 7.21 -0.63 -11.88
CA THR A 173 8.08 -0.23 -13.01
C THR A 173 8.53 -1.42 -13.85
N SER A 174 8.29 -2.64 -13.39
CA SER A 174 8.47 -3.91 -14.11
C SER A 174 7.22 -4.79 -13.97
N GLU A 175 7.23 -5.97 -14.59
CA GLU A 175 6.16 -6.95 -14.43
C GLU A 175 5.96 -7.29 -12.94
N ALA A 176 4.69 -7.26 -12.50
CA ALA A 176 4.27 -7.54 -11.14
C ALA A 176 2.83 -8.07 -11.15
N PRO A 177 2.40 -8.86 -10.15
CA PRO A 177 1.05 -9.41 -10.09
C PRO A 177 -0.04 -8.37 -9.78
N TYR A 178 0.36 -7.12 -9.50
CA TYR A 178 -0.55 -6.03 -9.13
C TYR A 178 -0.51 -4.95 -10.19
N ALA A 179 -1.66 -4.39 -10.53
CA ALA A 179 -1.75 -3.16 -11.32
C ALA A 179 -1.11 -1.98 -10.55
N PHE A 180 -1.35 -1.93 -9.24
CA PHE A 180 -0.70 -1.00 -8.31
C PHE A 180 -0.97 -1.39 -6.85
N ILE A 181 -0.20 -0.78 -5.94
CA ILE A 181 -0.51 -0.76 -4.50
C ILE A 181 -0.94 0.65 -4.14
N ASN A 182 -2.17 0.79 -3.62
CA ASN A 182 -2.61 2.06 -3.07
C ASN A 182 -2.20 2.17 -1.60
N TYR A 183 -1.26 3.06 -1.31
CA TYR A 183 -0.72 3.30 0.02
C TYR A 183 -1.41 4.50 0.67
N VAL A 184 -2.09 4.26 1.80
CA VAL A 184 -2.99 5.25 2.43
C VAL A 184 -2.79 5.27 3.95
N ARG A 185 -2.64 6.45 4.54
CA ARG A 185 -2.75 6.66 5.98
C ARG A 185 -4.22 6.71 6.37
N LEU A 186 -4.60 5.83 7.30
CA LEU A 186 -5.97 5.73 7.78
C LEU A 186 -6.29 6.78 8.85
N PRO A 187 -7.49 7.38 8.84
CA PRO A 187 -7.80 8.46 9.76
C PRO A 187 -8.07 7.97 11.19
N HIS A 188 -8.62 6.75 11.38
CA HIS A 188 -9.13 6.29 12.69
C HIS A 188 -8.73 4.83 13.03
N GLY A 189 -7.68 4.28 12.40
CA GLY A 189 -7.16 2.93 12.63
C GLY A 189 -7.84 1.82 11.81
N ALA A 190 -7.23 0.63 11.81
CA ALA A 190 -7.59 -0.50 10.94
C ALA A 190 -9.06 -0.95 11.05
N ALA A 191 -9.48 -1.38 12.25
CA ALA A 191 -10.80 -1.96 12.46
C ALA A 191 -11.92 -0.96 12.17
N ARG A 192 -11.76 0.30 12.62
CA ARG A 192 -12.75 1.36 12.39
C ARG A 192 -12.84 1.73 10.92
N PHE A 193 -11.73 1.75 10.19
CA PHE A 193 -11.74 1.98 8.75
C PHE A 193 -12.50 0.86 8.00
N MET A 194 -12.20 -0.40 8.29
CA MET A 194 -12.90 -1.54 7.70
C MET A 194 -14.40 -1.51 7.99
N LEU A 195 -14.79 -1.29 9.24
CA LEU A 195 -16.19 -1.17 9.62
C LEU A 195 -16.89 0.02 8.93
N ALA A 196 -16.22 1.16 8.84
CA ALA A 196 -16.78 2.35 8.20
C ALA A 196 -17.12 2.08 6.73
N GLN A 197 -16.24 1.44 5.96
CA GLN A 197 -16.57 1.16 4.56
C GLN A 197 -17.62 0.05 4.40
N LEU A 198 -17.48 -1.09 5.10
CA LEU A 198 -18.33 -2.27 4.90
C LEU A 198 -19.78 -2.07 5.33
N SER A 199 -20.02 -1.22 6.34
CA SER A 199 -21.36 -0.89 6.84
C SER A 199 -22.15 0.05 5.91
N ARG A 200 -21.52 0.64 4.89
CA ARG A 200 -22.18 1.59 3.99
C ARG A 200 -22.80 0.87 2.80
N PRO A 201 -24.11 1.01 2.53
CA PRO A 201 -24.74 0.42 1.35
C PRO A 201 -24.06 0.86 0.04
N SER A 202 -23.62 2.12 -0.02
CA SER A 202 -22.89 2.66 -1.17
C SER A 202 -21.56 1.97 -1.45
N PHE A 203 -20.91 1.34 -0.47
CA PHE A 203 -19.73 0.52 -0.72
C PHE A 203 -20.06 -0.66 -1.65
N HIS A 204 -21.20 -1.31 -1.42
CA HIS A 204 -21.62 -2.46 -2.25
C HIS A 204 -22.16 -2.03 -3.61
N THR A 205 -22.92 -0.93 -3.67
CA THR A 205 -23.57 -0.48 -4.92
C THR A 205 -22.67 0.35 -5.82
N TYR A 206 -21.68 1.04 -5.26
CA TYR A 206 -20.73 1.90 -5.97
C TYR A 206 -19.35 1.23 -6.01
N VAL A 207 -18.65 1.14 -4.87
CA VAL A 207 -17.24 0.67 -4.85
C VAL A 207 -17.09 -0.73 -5.46
N ARG A 208 -17.81 -1.73 -4.93
CA ARG A 208 -17.73 -3.09 -5.46
C ARG A 208 -18.26 -3.22 -6.89
N ARG A 209 -19.12 -2.31 -7.35
CA ARG A 209 -19.62 -2.31 -8.72
C ARG A 209 -18.55 -1.78 -9.67
N THR A 210 -17.94 -0.64 -9.36
CA THR A 210 -16.84 -0.06 -10.14
C THR A 210 -15.67 -1.03 -10.23
N LEU A 211 -15.25 -1.64 -9.11
CA LEU A 211 -14.17 -2.64 -9.14
C LEU A 211 -14.50 -3.80 -10.10
N ARG A 212 -15.71 -4.36 -10.03
CA ARG A 212 -16.15 -5.43 -10.94
C ARG A 212 -16.19 -4.99 -12.41
N GLN A 213 -16.59 -3.75 -12.69
CA GLN A 213 -16.67 -3.23 -14.06
C GLN A 213 -15.29 -3.11 -14.72
N HIS A 214 -14.25 -2.89 -13.92
CA HIS A 214 -12.86 -2.78 -14.38
C HIS A 214 -12.06 -4.08 -14.16
N GLY A 215 -12.70 -5.20 -13.82
CA GLY A 215 -12.00 -6.46 -13.54
C GLY A 215 -11.02 -6.38 -12.36
N MET A 216 -11.22 -5.42 -11.45
CA MET A 216 -10.30 -5.14 -10.35
C MET A 216 -10.65 -5.94 -9.10
N VAL A 217 -9.63 -6.44 -8.41
CA VAL A 217 -9.76 -7.02 -7.07
C VAL A 217 -8.91 -6.21 -6.09
N ALA A 218 -9.51 -5.84 -4.95
CA ALA A 218 -8.85 -5.15 -3.87
C ALA A 218 -8.38 -6.14 -2.80
N LEU A 219 -7.09 -6.14 -2.51
CA LEU A 219 -6.41 -7.04 -1.57
C LEU A 219 -5.73 -6.22 -0.46
N PRO A 220 -6.51 -5.78 0.55
CA PRO A 220 -6.05 -4.89 1.61
C PRO A 220 -5.11 -5.55 2.60
N LEU A 221 -4.00 -4.88 2.91
CA LEU A 221 -3.10 -5.20 4.03
C LEU A 221 -2.99 -3.97 4.94
N LEU A 222 -3.30 -4.10 6.23
CA LEU A 222 -3.27 -2.97 7.16
C LEU A 222 -2.11 -3.11 8.13
N CYS A 223 -1.28 -2.09 8.19
CA CYS A 223 -0.02 -2.10 8.93
C CYS A 223 0.14 -0.86 9.81
N LYS A 224 1.10 -0.91 10.72
CA LYS A 224 1.63 0.26 11.42
C LYS A 224 3.16 0.24 11.33
N PRO A 225 3.86 1.38 11.42
CA PRO A 225 5.30 1.37 11.53
C PRO A 225 5.76 0.58 12.77
N ALA A 226 6.84 -0.17 12.60
CA ALA A 226 7.40 -1.08 13.60
C ALA A 226 8.62 -0.48 14.31
#